data_AF-A0A497KIE9-F1
#
_entry.id   AF-A0A497KIE9-F1
#
_cell.length_a   1.000
_cell.length_b   1.000
_cell.length_c   1.000
_cell.angle_alpha   90.00
_cell.angle_beta   90.00
_cell.angle_gamma   90.00
#
_symmetry.space_group_name_H-M   'P 1'
#
loop_
_entity.id
_entity.type
_entity.pdbx_description
1 polymer ?
#
loop_
_entity_poly.entity_id
_entity_poly.type
_entity_poly.pdbx_seq_one_letter_code
_entity_poly.pdbx_strand_id
1 'polypeptide(L)' 'MKKHLLKISNIPEAEALLYCPKVNRFFTVKLALSYTCPGCGLKLKENKNIKRVLDYSLSDFFKV' A
#
# COMPACT_ATOMS: atom_id res chain seq x y z
N MET A 1 -10.60 -11.40 4.15
CA MET A 1 -9.13 -11.27 3.95
C MET A 1 -8.74 -9.81 4.14
N LYS A 2 -7.69 -9.51 4.92
CA LYS A 2 -7.22 -8.11 5.11
C LYS A 2 -6.69 -7.55 3.78
N LYS A 3 -7.10 -6.33 3.42
CA LYS A 3 -6.67 -5.64 2.19
C LYS A 3 -5.24 -5.11 2.35
N HIS A 4 -4.51 -4.98 1.25
CA HIS A 4 -3.22 -4.30 1.25
C HIS A 4 -3.44 -2.79 1.44
N LEU A 5 -2.53 -2.09 2.10
CA LEU A 5 -2.62 -0.64 2.29
C LEU A 5 -1.61 0.04 1.38
N LEU A 6 -2.06 0.97 0.54
CA LEU A 6 -1.18 1.82 -0.25
C LEU A 6 -1.17 3.22 0.35
N LYS A 7 -0.02 3.66 0.85
CA LYS A 7 0.21 5.05 1.22
C LYS A 7 1.01 5.72 0.12
N ILE A 8 0.41 6.73 -0.51
CA ILE A 8 1.12 7.56 -1.48
C ILE A 8 2.08 8.44 -0.68
N SER A 9 3.36 8.38 -1.01
CA SER A 9 4.37 9.20 -0.35
C SER A 9 4.54 10.51 -1.12
N ASN A 10 4.81 11.62 -0.43
CA ASN A 10 5.19 12.89 -1.09
C ASN A 10 6.65 12.87 -1.61
N ILE A 11 7.22 11.68 -1.82
CA ILE A 11 8.57 11.52 -2.35
C ILE A 11 8.53 11.88 -3.85
N PRO A 12 9.51 12.63 -4.39
CA PRO A 12 9.61 12.87 -5.82
C PRO A 12 9.67 11.51 -6.56
N GLU A 13 9.04 11.40 -7.72
CA GLU A 13 9.01 10.19 -8.57
C GLU A 13 7.97 9.10 -8.23
N ALA A 14 6.73 9.50 -7.92
CA ALA A 14 5.58 8.59 -8.01
C ALA A 14 5.77 7.28 -7.20
N GLU A 15 6.41 7.34 -6.03
CA GLU A 15 6.60 6.18 -5.15
C GLU A 15 5.52 6.11 -4.07
N ALA A 16 5.14 4.89 -3.71
CA ALA A 16 4.16 4.60 -2.68
C ALA A 16 4.66 3.47 -1.77
N LEU A 17 4.23 3.52 -0.51
CA LEU A 17 4.46 2.45 0.45
C LEU A 17 3.27 1.49 0.42
N LEU A 18 3.55 0.23 0.16
CA LEU A 18 2.61 -0.87 0.15
C LEU A 18 2.79 -1.74 1.39
N TYR A 19 1.77 -1.78 2.25
CA TYR A 19 1.69 -2.74 3.34
C TYR A 19 1.06 -4.06 2.88
N CYS A 20 1.76 -5.17 3.12
CA CYS A 20 1.25 -6.51 2.91
C CYS A 20 0.80 -7.16 4.22
N PRO A 21 -0.50 -7.45 4.40
CA PRO A 21 -1.00 -8.09 5.62
C PRO A 21 -0.69 -9.60 5.70
N LYS A 22 -0.28 -10.25 4.59
CA LYS A 22 0.09 -11.67 4.59
C LYS A 22 1.46 -11.92 5.19
N VAL A 23 2.41 -11.03 4.93
CA VAL A 23 3.79 -11.11 5.45
C VAL A 23 4.08 -10.07 6.53
N ASN A 24 3.07 -9.27 6.92
CA ASN A 24 3.16 -8.24 7.94
C ASN A 24 4.33 -7.26 7.71
N ARG A 25 4.52 -6.78 6.47
CA ARG A 25 5.67 -5.96 6.07
C ARG A 25 5.30 -4.86 5.07
N PHE A 26 6.06 -3.77 5.09
CA PHE A 26 5.97 -2.67 4.13
C PHE A 26 6.98 -2.85 2.99
N PHE A 27 6.61 -2.37 1.81
CA PHE A 27 7.42 -2.39 0.60
C PHE A 27 7.27 -1.07 -0.14
N THR A 28 8.35 -0.58 -0.75
CA THR A 28 8.28 0.55 -1.68
C THR A 28 7.87 0.05 -3.05
N VAL A 29 6.88 0.68 -3.65
CA VAL A 29 6.38 0.38 -5.01
C VAL A 29 6.24 1.67 -5.80
N LYS A 30 6.45 1.61 -7.11
CA LYS A 30 6.10 2.72 -8.00
C LYS A 30 4.59 2.74 -8.24
N LEU A 31 4.00 3.93 -8.24
CA LEU A 31 2.60 4.16 -8.58
C LEU A 31 2.37 3.73 -10.03
N ALA A 32 1.53 2.71 -10.19
CA ALA A 32 1.07 2.21 -11.48
C ALA A 32 -0.39 1.78 -11.36
N LEU A 33 -1.11 1.71 -12.49
CA LEU A 33 -2.50 1.23 -12.55
C LEU A 33 -2.66 -0.22 -12.04
N SER A 34 -1.59 -1.00 -12.07
CA SER A 34 -1.55 -2.34 -11.51
C SER A 34 -0.16 -2.68 -11.01
N TYR A 35 -0.07 -3.30 -9.83
CA TYR A 35 1.19 -3.78 -9.30
C TYR A 35 1.01 -5.10 -8.57
N THR A 36 2.10 -5.85 -8.50
CA THR A 36 2.17 -7.11 -7.77
C THR A 36 2.74 -6.82 -6.39
N CYS A 37 2.10 -7.32 -5.33
CA CYS A 37 2.67 -7.24 -4.01
C CYS A 37 3.98 -8.05 -3.94
N PRO A 38 5.14 -7.44 -3.66
CA PRO A 38 6.41 -8.16 -3.59
C PRO A 38 6.48 -9.15 -2.42
N GLY A 39 5.67 -8.95 -1.37
CA GLY A 39 5.63 -9.87 -0.23
C GLY A 39 4.85 -11.16 -0.48
N CYS A 40 3.74 -11.09 -1.22
CA CYS A 40 2.82 -12.25 -1.36
C CYS A 40 2.42 -12.60 -2.78
N GLY A 41 2.97 -11.93 -3.79
CA GLY A 41 2.69 -12.16 -5.21
C GLY A 41 1.28 -11.77 -5.66
N LEU A 42 0.44 -11.20 -4.79
CA LEU A 42 -0.94 -10.86 -5.14
C LEU A 42 -0.95 -9.70 -6.15
N LYS A 43 -1.69 -9.87 -7.26
CA LYS A 43 -1.97 -8.77 -8.20
C LYS A 43 -2.99 -7.81 -7.59
N LEU A 44 -2.55 -6.57 -7.38
CA LEU A 44 -3.34 -5.49 -6.80
C LEU A 44 -3.88 -4.64 -7.95
N LYS A 45 -5.20 -4.74 -8.16
CA LYS A 45 -5.98 -3.80 -8.98
C LYS A 45 -6.52 -2.71 -8.07
N GLU A 46 -6.50 -1.46 -8.54
CA GLU A 46 -6.68 -0.20 -7.77
C GLU A 46 -7.83 -0.14 -6.76
N ASN A 47 -8.85 -1.02 -6.82
CA ASN A 47 -10.01 -0.95 -5.94
C ASN A 47 -10.44 -2.25 -5.26
N LYS A 48 -10.03 -3.43 -5.75
CA LYS A 48 -10.54 -4.71 -5.21
C LYS A 48 -9.72 -5.21 -4.02
N ASN A 49 -8.40 -5.10 -4.10
CA ASN A 49 -7.47 -5.74 -3.16
C ASN A 49 -6.55 -4.75 -2.40
N ILE A 50 -6.73 -3.46 -2.66
CA ILE A 50 -5.94 -2.37 -2.11
C ILE A 50 -6.87 -1.34 -1.44
N LYS A 51 -6.47 -0.84 -0.28
CA LYS A 51 -7.04 0.35 0.34
C LYS A 51 -6.01 1.47 0.18
N ARG A 52 -6.37 2.49 -0.59
CA ARG A 52 -5.56 3.71 -0.71
C ARG A 52 -5.76 4.55 0.54
N VAL A 53 -4.67 4.88 1.21
CA VAL A 53 -4.63 5.82 2.31
C VAL A 53 -4.02 7.09 1.73
N LEU A 54 -4.89 8.00 1.30
CA LEU A 54 -4.51 9.38 0.97
C LEU A 54 -4.23 10.10 2.29
N ASP A 55 -3.06 10.71 2.40
CA ASP A 55 -2.55 11.51 3.51
C ASP A 55 -3.37 11.44 4.81
N TYR A 56 -3.20 10.34 5.54
CA TYR A 56 -3.50 10.30 6.95
C TYR A 56 -2.16 10.33 7.68
N SER A 57 -2.08 11.21 8.68
CA SER A 57 -0.94 11.34 9.56
C SER A 57 -0.57 9.96 10.13
N LEU A 58 0.72 9.69 10.39
CA LEU A 58 1.14 8.42 11.01
C LEU A 58 0.35 8.12 12.30
N SER A 59 -0.13 9.17 12.98
CA SER A 59 -1.00 9.13 14.15
C SER A 59 -2.34 8.40 13.93
N ASP A 60 -2.91 8.43 12.72
CA ASP A 60 -4.18 7.75 12.41
C ASP A 60 -4.04 6.23 12.31
N PHE A 61 -2.82 5.71 12.14
CA PHE A 61 -2.54 4.27 12.13
C PHE A 61 -2.46 3.65 13.52
N PHE A 62 -2.19 4.46 14.55
CA PHE A 62 -2.12 4.01 15.94
C PHE A 62 -3.47 4.09 16.65
N LYS A 63 -4.49 4.68 16.01
CA LYS A 63 -5.86 4.67 16.51
C LYS A 63 -6.60 3.42 16.00
N VAL A 64 -6.41 2.34 16.77
CA VAL A 64 -7.31 1.18 17.00
C VAL A 64 -7.82 0.42 15.77
#